data_AF-A0A7D7VER4-F1
#
_entry.id   AF-A0A7D7VER4-F1
#
_cell.length_a   1.000
_cell.length_b   1.000
_cell.length_c   1.000
_cell.angle_alpha   90.00
_cell.angle_beta   90.00
_cell.angle_gamma   90.00
#
_symmetry.space_group_name_H-M   'P 1'
#
loop_
_entity.id
_entity.type
_entity.pdbx_description
1 polymer ?
#
loop_
_entity_poly.entity_id
_entity_poly.type
_entity_poly.pdbx_seq_one_letter_code
_entity_poly.pdbx_strand_id
1 'polypeptide(L)'
;MTKVLNTGAQSSEFKGDVRVAARIIDLLSSGLYSTPAACLKELINNSYDADATLVEVFVKPDADRIMILDNGTGFSKKRISGTL
;
A
#
# COMPACT_ATOMS: atom_id res chain seq x y z
N MET A 1 24.26 28.60 40.55
CA MET A 1 24.70 28.45 39.16
C MET A 1 24.46 27.00 38.75
N THR A 2 23.36 26.70 38.07
CA THR A 2 23.05 25.34 37.58
C THR A 2 22.97 25.40 36.07
N LYS A 3 23.90 24.74 35.39
CA LYS A 3 23.98 24.68 33.93
C LYS A 3 23.14 23.50 33.47
N VAL A 4 21.97 23.76 32.89
CA VAL A 4 21.13 22.73 32.25
C VAL A 4 21.76 22.44 30.89
N LEU A 5 22.25 21.21 30.70
CA LEU A 5 22.77 20.74 29.42
C LEU A 5 21.60 20.28 28.57
N ASN A 6 21.25 21.06 27.55
CA ASN A 6 20.29 20.68 26.53
C ASN A 6 20.98 19.79 25.50
N THR A 7 20.89 18.48 25.66
CA THR A 7 21.39 17.51 24.67
C THR A 7 20.31 17.31 23.61
N GLY A 8 20.20 18.25 22.67
CA GLY A 8 19.33 18.12 21.50
C GLY A 8 19.85 17.00 20.60
N ALA A 9 19.21 15.84 20.66
CA ALA A 9 19.41 14.78 19.68
C ALA A 9 18.98 15.32 18.29
N GLN A 10 19.96 15.68 17.46
CA GLN A 10 19.74 16.11 16.09
C GLN A 10 19.26 14.90 15.28
N SER A 11 17.96 14.82 15.01
CA SER A 11 17.41 13.85 14.06
C SER A 11 17.82 14.28 12.66
N SER A 12 18.80 13.60 12.07
CA SER A 12 19.18 13.83 10.67
C SER A 12 18.11 13.23 9.76
N GLU A 13 17.48 14.08 8.95
CA GLU A 13 16.55 13.66 7.91
C GLU A 13 17.33 12.90 6.82
N PHE A 14 17.05 11.61 6.66
CA PHE A 14 17.60 10.82 5.55
C PHE A 14 16.79 11.09 4.29
N LYS A 15 17.41 11.69 3.28
CA LYS A 15 16.88 11.84 1.92
C LYS A 15 17.69 10.96 0.96
N GLY A 16 17.04 9.98 0.34
CA GLY A 16 17.64 9.11 -0.66
C GLY A 16 16.63 8.72 -1.73
N ASP A 17 17.06 8.70 -2.99
CA ASP A 17 16.24 8.26 -4.11
C ASP A 17 16.24 6.73 -4.17
N VAL A 18 15.12 6.11 -3.78
CA VAL A 18 14.94 4.66 -3.91
C VAL A 18 14.54 4.36 -5.36
N ARG A 19 15.49 3.87 -6.17
CA ARG A 19 15.19 3.30 -7.49
C ARG A 19 14.79 1.84 -7.33
N VAL A 20 13.49 1.56 -7.38
CA VAL A 20 12.94 0.21 -7.25
C VAL A 20 13.08 -0.53 -8.59
N ALA A 21 13.91 -1.56 -8.63
CA ALA A 21 13.97 -2.49 -9.76
C ALA A 21 12.82 -3.51 -9.66
N ALA A 22 12.28 -4.00 -10.78
CA ALA A 22 11.20 -5.00 -10.81
C ALA A 22 11.45 -6.22 -9.90
N ARG A 23 12.72 -6.59 -9.74
CA ARG A 23 13.17 -7.67 -8.84
C ARG A 23 12.83 -7.45 -7.36
N ILE A 24 12.70 -6.20 -6.91
CA ILE A 24 12.22 -5.88 -5.55
C ILE A 24 10.72 -6.16 -5.44
N ILE A 25 9.92 -5.94 -6.49
CA ILE A 25 8.50 -6.30 -6.49
C ILE A 25 8.37 -7.82 -6.33
N ASP A 26 9.14 -8.61 -7.08
CA ASP A 26 9.15 -10.07 -6.92
C ASP A 26 9.58 -10.52 -5.51
N LEU A 27 10.58 -9.85 -4.92
CA LEU A 27 11.04 -10.14 -3.56
C LEU A 27 9.97 -9.79 -2.50
N LEU A 28 9.29 -8.65 -2.66
CA LEU A 28 8.21 -8.22 -1.77
C LEU A 28 6.98 -9.12 -1.95
N SER A 29 6.61 -9.47 -3.17
CA SER A 29 5.51 -10.38 -3.46
C SER A 29 5.76 -11.78 -2.91
N SER A 30 6.97 -12.32 -3.07
CA SER A 30 7.33 -13.64 -2.53
C SER A 30 7.51 -13.66 -1.00
N GLY A 31 7.90 -12.53 -0.39
CA GLY A 31 8.15 -12.42 1.06
C GLY A 31 6.96 -11.93 1.91
N LEU A 32 6.13 -11.01 1.40
CA LEU A 32 5.02 -10.38 2.15
C LEU A 32 3.66 -11.02 1.85
N TYR A 33 3.42 -11.44 0.61
CA TYR A 33 2.18 -12.11 0.21
C TYR A 33 2.42 -13.62 0.10
N SER A 34 2.71 -14.24 1.26
CA SER A 34 3.01 -15.67 1.36
C SER A 34 1.87 -16.59 0.90
N THR A 35 0.64 -16.06 0.79
CA THR A 35 -0.51 -16.79 0.25
C THR A 35 -1.42 -15.87 -0.59
N PRO A 36 -2.05 -16.39 -1.66
CA PRO A 36 -3.08 -15.67 -2.41
C PRO A 36 -4.23 -15.16 -1.54
N ALA A 37 -4.58 -15.90 -0.48
CA ALA A 37 -5.63 -15.50 0.47
C ALA A 37 -5.26 -14.25 1.26
N ALA A 38 -3.98 -14.10 1.67
CA ALA A 38 -3.52 -12.90 2.34
C ALA A 38 -3.57 -11.68 1.40
N CYS A 39 -3.17 -11.84 0.14
CA CYS A 39 -3.29 -10.78 -0.87
C CYS A 39 -4.74 -10.34 -1.06
N LEU A 40 -5.66 -11.30 -1.20
CA LEU A 40 -7.09 -11.01 -1.34
C LEU A 40 -7.66 -10.26 -0.12
N LYS A 41 -7.27 -10.66 1.09
CA LYS A 41 -7.65 -9.96 2.33
C LYS A 41 -7.20 -8.50 2.33
N GLU A 42 -5.94 -8.23 1.97
CA GLU A 42 -5.44 -6.86 1.94
C GLU A 42 -6.14 -6.01 0.87
N LEU A 43 -6.47 -6.58 -0.29
CA LEU A 43 -7.26 -5.85 -1.30
C LEU A 43 -8.68 -5.52 -0.83
N ILE A 44 -9.36 -6.45 -0.15
CA ILE A 44 -10.69 -6.20 0.42
C ILE A 44 -10.63 -5.15 1.52
N ASN A 45 -9.62 -5.22 2.40
CA ASN A 45 -9.42 -4.22 3.45
C ASN A 45 -9.22 -2.82 2.86
N ASN A 46 -8.40 -2.69 1.81
CA ASN A 46 -8.18 -1.41 1.13
C ASN A 46 -9.49 -0.80 0.57
N SER A 47 -10.42 -1.63 0.10
CA SER A 47 -11.74 -1.14 -0.33
C SER A 47 -12.53 -0.55 0.85
N TYR A 48 -12.53 -1.19 2.01
CA TYR A 48 -13.21 -0.66 3.21
C TYR A 48 -12.51 0.55 3.82
N ASP A 49 -11.18 0.62 3.76
CA ASP A 49 -10.42 1.83 4.12
C ASP A 49 -10.74 3.03 3.21
N ALA A 50 -11.28 2.76 2.01
CA ALA A 50 -11.80 3.76 1.09
C ALA A 50 -13.29 4.09 1.30
N ASP A 51 -13.85 3.77 2.48
CA ASP A 51 -15.25 3.99 2.87
C ASP A 51 -16.27 3.21 2.01
N ALA A 52 -15.87 2.08 1.39
CA ALA A 52 -16.82 1.24 0.66
C ALA A 52 -17.89 0.67 1.60
N THR A 53 -19.14 0.63 1.12
CA THR A 53 -20.27 -0.01 1.81
C THR A 53 -20.61 -1.37 1.20
N LEU A 54 -20.16 -1.60 -0.03
CA LEU A 54 -20.30 -2.85 -0.76
C LEU A 54 -18.97 -3.19 -1.44
N VAL A 55 -18.52 -4.43 -1.25
CA VAL A 55 -17.37 -5.02 -1.93
C VAL A 55 -17.81 -6.36 -2.49
N GLU A 56 -17.67 -6.53 -3.80
CA GLU A 56 -18.05 -7.74 -4.53
C GLU A 56 -16.79 -8.46 -5.04
N VAL A 57 -16.72 -9.78 -4.80
CA VAL A 57 -15.60 -10.61 -5.27
C VAL A 57 -16.12 -11.59 -6.30
N PHE A 58 -15.58 -11.52 -7.51
CA PHE A 58 -15.90 -12.41 -8.61
C PHE A 58 -14.70 -13.31 -8.92
N VAL A 59 -14.94 -14.61 -8.95
CA VAL A 59 -13.95 -15.60 -9.39
C VAL A 59 -14.40 -16.16 -10.73
N LYS A 60 -13.57 -16.01 -11.75
CA LYS A 60 -13.79 -16.52 -13.11
C LYS A 60 -12.65 -17.48 -13.47
N PRO A 61 -12.74 -18.76 -13.07
CA PRO A 61 -11.69 -19.76 -13.32
C PRO A 61 -11.44 -19.99 -14.82
N ASP A 62 -12.50 -19.89 -15.62
CA ASP A 62 -12.49 -19.99 -17.09
C ASP A 62 -11.65 -18.89 -17.76
N ALA A 63 -11.53 -17.73 -17.11
CA ALA A 63 -10.75 -16.59 -17.59
C ALA A 63 -9.46 -16.36 -16.79
N ASP A 64 -9.08 -17.32 -15.92
CA ASP A 64 -7.96 -17.22 -14.97
C ASP A 64 -7.91 -15.86 -14.25
N ARG A 65 -9.06 -15.42 -13.73
CA ARG A 65 -9.22 -14.07 -13.19
C ARG A 65 -10.03 -14.03 -11.90
N ILE A 66 -9.54 -13.23 -10.96
CA ILE A 66 -10.30 -12.76 -9.80
C ILE A 66 -10.49 -11.24 -9.95
N MET A 67 -11.68 -10.74 -9.66
CA MET A 67 -12.01 -9.32 -9.71
C MET A 67 -12.62 -8.90 -8.37
N ILE A 68 -12.21 -7.75 -7.87
CA ILE A 68 -12.77 -7.11 -6.67
C ILE A 68 -13.33 -5.77 -7.13
N LEU A 69 -14.61 -5.56 -6.91
CA LEU A 69 -15.31 -4.32 -7.24
C LEU A 69 -15.83 -3.71 -5.94
N ASP A 70 -15.55 -2.43 -5.74
CA ASP A 70 -16.06 -1.69 -4.58
C ASP A 70 -16.72 -0.38 -5.01
N ASN A 71 -17.54 0.17 -4.11
CA ASN A 71 -18.19 1.46 -4.27
C ASN A 71 -17.59 2.56 -3.37
N GLY A 72 -16.32 2.42 -3.00
CA GLY A 72 -15.61 3.38 -2.16
C GLY A 72 -15.30 4.69 -2.88
N THR A 73 -14.59 5.58 -2.20
CA THR A 73 -14.21 6.91 -2.69
C THR A 73 -13.28 6.89 -3.90
N GLY A 74 -12.57 5.77 -4.09
CA GLY A 74 -11.68 5.54 -5.21
C GLY A 74 -10.55 6.57 -5.35
N PHE A 75 -10.02 6.69 -6.56
CA PHE A 75 -8.95 7.61 -6.89
C PHE A 75 -9.31 8.52 -8.05
N SER A 76 -9.08 9.83 -7.88
CA SER A 76 -9.09 10.76 -9.02
C SER A 76 -7.84 10.55 -9.88
N LYS A 77 -7.93 10.88 -11.18
CA LYS A 77 -6.79 10.78 -12.11
C LYS A 77 -5.55 11.52 -11.59
N LYS A 78 -5.76 12.69 -10.94
CA LYS A 78 -4.69 13.49 -10.34
C LYS A 78 -3.94 12.70 -9.26
N ARG A 79 -4.67 12.03 -8.36
CA ARG A 79 -4.09 11.24 -7.27
C ARG A 79 -3.32 10.01 -7.76
N ILE A 80 -3.79 9.36 -8.83
CA ILE A 80 -3.09 8.23 -9.47
C ILE A 80 -1.79 8.68 -10.14
N SER A 81 -1.79 9.85 -10.78
CA SER A 81 -0.60 10.39 -11.47
C SER A 81 0.52 10.88 -10.55
N GLY A 82 0.31 10.87 -9.23
CA GLY A 82 1.29 11.34 -8.24
C GLY A 82 1.63 12.83 -8.34
N THR A 83 0.90 13.61 -9.14
CA THR A 83 1.14 15.05 -9.32
C THR A 83 0.27 15.80 -8.30
N LEU A 84 0.90 16.31 -7.23
CA LEU A 84 0.28 17.19 -6.23
C LEU A 84 -0.08 18.55 -6.84
#